data_AF-A0AAV4BZB2-F1
#
_entry.id   AF-A0AAV4BZB2-F1
#
_cell.length_a   1.000
_cell.length_b   1.000
_cell.length_c   1.000
_cell.angle_alpha   90.00
_cell.angle_beta   90.00
_cell.angle_gamma   90.00
#
_symmetry.space_group_name_H-M   'P 1'
#
loop_
_entity.id
_entity.type
_entity.pdbx_description
1 polymer ?
#
loop_
_entity_poly.entity_id
_entity_poly.type
_entity_poly.pdbx_seq_one_letter_code
_entity_poly.pdbx_strand_id
1 'polypeptide(L)'
;MATSNDLLIKQRCVIEFLAVEGCCAANIHARVKTVYGEMCILDCAVRKWVRILKGEDPRETILRDRKRSGRPLSASVMAHREKVDCMIRANRRVKQKEIANAVGISKERVRHIVTTVLGYLKVSARWVPRQLTV
;
A
#
# COMPACT_ATOMS: atom_id res chain seq x y z
N MET A 1 19.05 12.09 8.24
CA MET A 1 19.59 11.02 7.38
C MET A 1 18.59 10.68 6.27
N ALA A 2 18.60 11.45 5.18
CA ALA A 2 17.72 11.31 4.00
C ALA A 2 18.53 11.20 2.69
N THR A 3 19.82 10.89 2.78
CA THR A 3 20.78 11.12 1.70
C THR A 3 20.65 10.15 0.54
N SER A 4 20.23 8.90 0.79
CA SER A 4 20.25 7.84 -0.24
C SER A 4 19.05 7.92 -1.21
N ASN A 5 17.84 8.18 -0.70
CA ASN A 5 16.64 8.28 -1.54
C ASN A 5 16.58 9.58 -2.36
N ASP A 6 17.05 10.70 -1.79
CA ASP A 6 17.07 11.98 -2.50
C ASP A 6 18.10 11.98 -3.64
N LEU A 7 19.22 11.27 -3.47
CA LEU A 7 20.22 11.10 -4.52
C LEU A 7 19.69 10.28 -5.71
N LEU A 8 18.94 9.21 -5.43
CA LEU A 8 18.30 8.40 -6.48
C LEU A 8 17.30 9.20 -7.29
N ILE A 9 16.53 10.07 -6.64
CA ILE A 9 15.57 10.94 -7.34
C ILE A 9 16.30 11.92 -8.25
N LYS A 10 17.37 12.55 -7.77
CA LYS A 10 18.21 13.46 -8.58
C LYS A 10 18.78 12.75 -9.81
N GLN A 11 19.29 11.54 -9.65
CA GLN A 11 19.81 10.77 -10.79
C GLN A 11 18.72 10.35 -11.78
N ARG A 12 17.51 10.01 -11.30
CA ARG A 12 16.36 9.73 -12.18
C ARG A 12 15.92 10.97 -12.97
N CYS A 13 15.93 12.17 -12.38
CA CYS A 13 15.69 13.42 -13.12
C CYS A 13 16.67 13.59 -14.30
N VAL A 14 17.96 13.31 -14.07
CA VAL A 14 18.98 13.43 -15.13
C VAL A 14 18.75 12.38 -16.22
N ILE A 15 18.41 11.15 -15.84
CA ILE A 15 18.08 10.08 -16.80
C ILE A 15 16.86 10.47 -17.64
N GLU A 16 15.83 11.03 -17.02
CA GLU A 16 14.63 11.53 -17.70
C GLU A 16 14.99 12.61 -18.73
N PHE A 17 15.71 13.66 -18.30
CA PHE A 17 16.15 14.74 -19.18
C PHE A 17 16.92 14.22 -20.40
N LEU A 18 17.92 13.36 -20.18
CA LEU A 18 18.76 12.82 -21.25
C LEU A 18 18.03 11.82 -22.14
N ALA A 19 17.04 11.11 -21.61
CA ALA A 19 16.21 10.20 -22.40
C ALA A 19 15.30 10.99 -23.37
N VAL A 20 14.76 12.13 -22.93
CA VAL A 20 13.97 13.04 -23.77
C VAL A 20 14.84 13.71 -24.83
N GLU A 21 16.09 14.04 -24.50
CA GLU A 21 17.08 14.54 -25.46
C GLU A 21 17.42 13.51 -26.56
N GLY A 22 17.04 12.23 -26.39
CA GLY A 22 17.26 11.17 -27.36
C GLY A 22 18.58 10.42 -27.20
N CYS A 23 19.28 10.60 -26.06
CA CYS A 23 20.51 9.86 -25.78
C CYS A 23 20.24 8.36 -25.61
N CYS A 24 21.16 7.51 -26.11
CA CYS A 24 21.07 6.08 -25.86
C CYS A 24 21.40 5.77 -24.39
N ALA A 25 20.80 4.71 -23.83
CA ALA A 25 20.93 4.36 -22.41
C ALA A 25 22.40 4.14 -21.97
N ALA A 26 23.26 3.64 -22.86
CA ALA A 26 24.68 3.45 -22.59
C ALA A 26 25.41 4.79 -22.37
N ASN A 27 25.13 5.79 -23.22
CA ASN A 27 25.69 7.13 -23.08
C ASN A 27 25.16 7.83 -21.83
N ILE A 28 23.88 7.62 -21.50
CA ILE A 28 23.28 8.15 -20.26
C ILE A 28 24.02 7.58 -19.04
N HIS A 29 24.20 6.27 -18.96
CA HIS A 29 24.91 5.64 -17.84
C HIS A 29 26.37 6.13 -17.75
N ALA A 30 27.07 6.28 -18.87
CA ALA A 30 28.43 6.82 -18.87
C ALA A 30 28.48 8.25 -18.28
N ARG A 31 27.58 9.15 -18.72
CA ARG A 31 27.51 10.54 -18.22
C ARG A 31 27.14 10.60 -16.73
N VAL A 32 26.18 9.80 -16.29
CA VAL A 32 25.77 9.73 -14.88
C VAL A 32 26.92 9.16 -14.03
N LYS A 33 27.63 8.13 -14.50
CA LYS A 33 28.77 7.55 -13.81
C LYS A 33 29.94 8.53 -13.66
N THR A 34 30.20 9.36 -14.66
CA THR A 34 31.25 10.41 -14.58
C THR A 34 30.97 11.41 -13.46
N VAL A 35 29.70 11.76 -13.22
CA VAL A 35 29.31 12.76 -12.20
C VAL A 35 29.15 12.14 -10.81
N TYR A 36 28.48 10.99 -10.71
CA TYR A 36 28.10 10.38 -9.43
C TYR A 36 29.08 9.30 -8.93
N GLY A 37 30.04 8.86 -9.76
CA GLY A 37 31.07 7.90 -9.39
C GLY A 37 30.51 6.58 -8.88
N GLU A 38 30.94 6.15 -7.69
CA GLU A 38 30.50 4.91 -7.05
C GLU A 38 29.03 4.93 -6.61
N MET A 39 28.45 6.12 -6.42
CA MET A 39 27.04 6.29 -6.03
C MET A 39 26.08 6.28 -7.23
N CYS A 40 26.58 5.96 -8.43
CA CYS A 40 25.80 5.89 -9.66
C CYS A 40 24.77 4.75 -9.62
N ILE A 41 23.58 5.02 -10.15
CA ILE A 41 22.59 3.98 -10.45
C ILE A 41 23.18 2.95 -11.42
N LEU A 42 22.91 1.67 -11.15
CA LEU A 42 23.33 0.55 -12.00
C LEU A 42 22.83 0.71 -13.44
N ASP A 43 23.66 0.32 -14.42
CA ASP A 43 23.32 0.35 -15.86
C ASP A 43 21.98 -0.35 -16.17
N CYS A 44 21.70 -1.47 -15.51
CA CYS A 44 20.44 -2.20 -15.66
C CYS A 44 19.21 -1.37 -15.25
N ALA A 45 19.34 -0.54 -14.21
CA ALA A 45 18.29 0.35 -13.75
C ALA A 45 18.15 1.56 -14.70
N VAL A 46 19.24 2.11 -15.23
CA VAL A 46 19.19 3.17 -16.27
C VAL A 46 18.44 2.68 -17.49
N ARG A 47 18.78 1.50 -18.04
CA ARG A 47 18.08 0.91 -19.19
C ARG A 47 16.61 0.66 -18.91
N LYS A 48 16.26 0.22 -17.70
CA LYS A 48 14.86 0.04 -17.28
C LYS A 48 14.11 1.37 -17.30
N TRP A 49 14.69 2.44 -16.75
CA TRP A 49 14.11 3.78 -16.74
C TRP A 49 13.93 4.34 -18.15
N VAL A 50 14.96 4.26 -19.00
CA VAL A 50 14.87 4.68 -20.40
C VAL A 50 13.77 3.91 -21.16
N ARG A 51 13.54 2.63 -20.85
CA ARG A 51 12.44 1.85 -21.45
C ARG A 51 11.07 2.34 -20.98
N ILE A 52 10.90 2.64 -19.69
CA ILE A 52 9.65 3.15 -19.12
C ILE A 52 9.31 4.51 -19.75
N LEU A 53 10.30 5.41 -19.80
CA LEU A 53 10.16 6.77 -20.34
C LEU A 53 9.84 6.82 -21.83
N LYS A 54 10.22 5.81 -22.62
CA LYS A 54 9.86 5.76 -24.05
C LYS A 54 8.37 5.54 -24.29
N GLY A 55 7.64 5.04 -23.30
CA GLY A 55 6.20 4.75 -23.41
C GLY A 55 5.30 5.70 -22.61
N GLU A 56 5.88 6.64 -21.84
CA GLU A 56 5.15 7.59 -21.01
C GLU A 56 5.47 9.03 -21.45
N ASP A 57 4.50 9.93 -21.32
CA ASP A 57 4.78 11.35 -21.51
C ASP A 57 5.76 11.83 -20.42
N PRO A 58 6.85 12.53 -20.78
CA PRO A 58 7.84 12.99 -19.80
C PRO A 58 7.20 13.83 -18.68
N ARG A 59 6.17 14.61 -19.02
CA ARG A 59 5.45 15.47 -18.06
C ARG A 59 4.67 14.71 -16.98
N GLU A 60 4.35 13.44 -17.22
CA GLU A 60 3.55 12.60 -16.30
C GLU A 60 4.39 11.54 -15.56
N THR A 61 5.71 11.50 -15.80
CA THR A 61 6.56 10.47 -15.22
C THR A 61 6.76 10.72 -13.72
N ILE A 62 6.36 9.76 -12.89
CA ILE A 62 6.57 9.81 -11.45
C ILE A 62 7.97 9.28 -11.12
N LEU A 63 8.87 10.18 -10.74
CA LEU A 63 10.26 9.85 -10.41
C LEU A 63 10.43 9.09 -9.08
N ARG A 64 9.47 9.24 -8.17
CA ARG A 64 9.44 8.52 -6.89
C ARG A 64 8.84 7.14 -7.07
N ASP A 65 9.36 6.17 -6.34
CA ASP A 65 8.74 4.84 -6.32
C ASP A 65 7.29 4.96 -5.84
N ARG A 66 6.35 4.44 -6.64
CA ARG A 66 4.96 4.30 -6.20
C ARG A 66 4.91 3.43 -4.95
N LYS A 67 3.92 3.66 -4.09
CA LYS A 67 3.69 2.83 -2.91
C LYS A 67 3.59 1.38 -3.38
N ARG A 68 4.50 0.53 -2.90
CA ARG A 68 4.51 -0.89 -3.26
C ARG A 68 3.15 -1.48 -2.89
N SER A 69 2.49 -2.12 -3.86
CA SER A 69 1.37 -3.00 -3.58
C SER A 69 1.92 -4.12 -2.71
N GLY A 70 1.71 -4.03 -1.40
CA GLY A 70 2.08 -5.10 -0.48
C GLY A 70 1.33 -6.39 -0.82
N ARG A 71 1.41 -7.38 0.06
CA ARG A 71 0.65 -8.63 -0.11
C ARG A 71 -0.84 -8.30 -0.29
N PRO A 72 -1.49 -8.72 -1.40
CA PRO A 72 -2.88 -8.40 -1.64
C PRO A 72 -3.75 -9.00 -0.53
N LEU A 73 -4.63 -8.17 0.05
CA LEU A 73 -5.61 -8.58 1.05
C LEU A 73 -6.84 -9.28 0.44
N SER A 74 -7.05 -9.16 -0.87
CA SER A 74 -8.40 -8.89 -1.40
C SER A 74 -9.30 -10.07 -1.78
N ALA A 75 -8.88 -11.33 -1.68
CA ALA A 75 -9.79 -12.46 -1.99
C ALA A 75 -10.50 -12.99 -0.73
N SER A 76 -9.74 -13.34 0.32
CA SER A 76 -10.32 -13.85 1.57
C SER A 76 -11.05 -12.75 2.34
N VAL A 77 -10.55 -11.52 2.32
CA VAL A 77 -11.08 -10.44 3.17
C VAL A 77 -12.47 -9.99 2.76
N MET A 78 -12.82 -9.99 1.47
CA MET A 78 -14.14 -9.55 1.02
C MET A 78 -15.22 -10.55 1.43
N ALA A 79 -15.01 -11.85 1.15
CA ALA A 79 -15.94 -12.91 1.57
C ALA A 79 -16.09 -12.98 3.10
N HIS A 80 -14.98 -12.81 3.83
CA HIS A 80 -15.02 -12.78 5.30
C HIS A 80 -15.67 -11.52 5.86
N ARG A 81 -15.52 -10.36 5.19
CA ARG A 81 -16.12 -9.09 5.61
C ARG A 81 -17.64 -9.19 5.67
N GLU A 82 -18.26 -9.68 4.61
CA GLU A 82 -19.73 -9.82 4.54
C GLU A 82 -20.24 -10.78 5.60
N LYS A 83 -19.59 -11.95 5.75
CA LYS A 83 -19.95 -12.93 6.77
C LYS A 83 -19.86 -12.35 8.18
N VAL A 84 -18.79 -11.61 8.49
CA VAL A 84 -18.61 -10.94 9.80
C VAL A 84 -19.68 -9.86 10.02
N ASP A 85 -20.01 -9.05 9.01
CA ASP A 85 -21.04 -8.02 9.13
C ASP A 85 -22.43 -8.62 9.36
N CYS A 86 -22.80 -9.68 8.62
CA CYS A 86 -24.04 -10.41 8.83
C CYS A 86 -24.15 -10.97 10.25
N MET A 87 -23.08 -11.59 10.78
CA MET A 87 -23.07 -12.12 12.16
C MET A 87 -23.27 -11.02 13.21
N ILE A 88 -22.63 -9.86 13.04
CA ILE A 88 -22.74 -8.74 13.99
C ILE A 88 -24.14 -8.10 13.91
N ARG A 89 -24.72 -7.98 12.71
CA ARG A 89 -26.08 -7.44 12.53
C ARG A 89 -27.13 -8.37 13.11
N ALA A 90 -26.96 -9.69 12.98
CA ALA A 90 -27.86 -10.69 13.57
C ALA A 90 -27.80 -10.69 15.10
N ASN A 91 -26.61 -10.55 15.69
CA ASN A 91 -26.44 -10.45 17.14
C ASN A 91 -25.37 -9.41 17.51
N ARG A 92 -25.82 -8.24 17.96
CA ARG A 92 -24.93 -7.13 18.37
C ARG A 92 -24.05 -7.45 19.60
N ARG A 93 -24.33 -8.53 20.34
CA ARG A 93 -23.57 -8.95 21.53
C ARG A 93 -22.62 -10.14 21.28
N VAL A 94 -22.42 -10.53 20.02
CA VAL A 94 -21.55 -11.66 19.64
C VAL A 94 -20.09 -11.45 20.07
N LYS A 95 -19.40 -12.51 20.51
CA LYS A 95 -18.00 -12.43 20.93
C LYS A 95 -17.06 -12.59 19.73
N GLN A 96 -15.93 -11.88 19.73
CA GLN A 96 -14.90 -12.01 18.68
C GLN A 96 -14.41 -13.46 18.48
N LYS A 97 -14.37 -14.27 19.55
CA LYS A 97 -13.97 -15.70 19.47
C LYS A 97 -14.99 -16.55 18.71
N GLU A 98 -16.28 -16.27 18.87
CA GLU A 98 -17.35 -16.99 18.18
C GLU A 98 -17.32 -16.69 16.68
N ILE A 99 -17.12 -15.42 16.33
CA ILE A 99 -16.91 -15.00 14.93
C ILE A 99 -15.66 -15.67 14.34
N ALA A 100 -14.54 -15.65 15.07
CA ALA A 100 -13.28 -16.27 14.64
C ALA A 100 -13.46 -17.76 14.30
N ASN A 101 -14.14 -18.50 15.19
CA ASN A 101 -14.41 -19.91 14.99
C ASN A 101 -15.37 -20.17 13.81
N ALA A 102 -16.42 -19.36 13.65
CA ALA A 102 -17.42 -19.53 12.58
C ALA A 102 -16.90 -19.16 11.18
N VAL A 103 -15.94 -18.24 11.11
CA VAL A 103 -15.34 -17.80 9.84
C VAL A 103 -14.03 -18.53 9.55
N GLY A 104 -13.41 -19.15 10.56
CA GLY A 104 -12.15 -19.90 10.41
C GLY A 104 -10.92 -19.00 10.32
N ILE A 105 -10.91 -17.87 11.04
CA ILE A 105 -9.82 -16.89 11.01
C ILE A 105 -9.31 -16.62 12.43
N SER A 106 -8.07 -16.15 12.56
CA SER A 106 -7.53 -15.66 13.82
C SER A 106 -8.38 -14.52 14.43
N LYS A 107 -8.46 -14.52 15.76
CA LYS A 107 -9.14 -13.47 16.54
C LYS A 107 -8.63 -12.07 16.22
N GLU A 108 -7.34 -11.93 15.94
CA GLU A 108 -6.74 -10.64 15.60
C GLU A 108 -7.25 -10.11 14.27
N ARG A 109 -7.39 -11.00 13.29
CA ARG A 109 -7.93 -10.62 11.98
C ARG A 109 -9.39 -10.24 12.08
N VAL A 110 -10.18 -10.94 12.88
CA VAL A 110 -11.57 -10.55 13.19
C VAL A 110 -11.60 -9.15 13.80
N ARG A 111 -10.76 -8.87 14.82
CA ARG A 111 -10.69 -7.53 15.42
C ARG A 111 -10.39 -6.45 14.38
N HIS A 112 -9.40 -6.68 13.51
CA HIS A 112 -9.06 -5.74 12.44
C HIS A 112 -10.21 -5.54 11.44
N ILE A 113 -10.92 -6.61 11.05
CA ILE A 113 -12.08 -6.50 10.18
C ILE A 113 -13.19 -5.67 10.84
N VAL A 114 -13.50 -5.95 12.11
CA VAL A 114 -14.55 -5.25 12.86
C VAL A 114 -14.24 -3.76 13.02
N THR A 115 -13.03 -3.42 13.45
CA THR A 115 -12.68 -2.03 13.79
C THR A 115 -12.18 -1.23 12.60
N THR A 116 -11.27 -1.77 11.79
CA THR A 116 -10.60 -1.04 10.69
C THR A 116 -11.38 -1.12 9.38
N VAL A 117 -11.99 -2.26 9.06
CA VAL A 117 -12.68 -2.47 7.77
C VAL A 117 -14.16 -2.12 7.84
N LEU A 118 -14.85 -2.52 8.92
CA LEU A 118 -16.29 -2.27 9.13
C LEU A 118 -16.57 -1.02 9.97
N GLY A 119 -15.59 -0.51 10.71
CA GLY A 119 -15.74 0.71 11.52
C GLY A 119 -16.57 0.54 12.79
N TYR A 120 -16.83 -0.70 13.23
CA TYR A 120 -17.59 -0.95 14.46
C TYR A 120 -16.76 -0.71 15.71
N LEU A 121 -17.42 -0.15 16.72
CA LEU A 121 -16.87 0.08 18.05
C LEU A 121 -17.59 -0.80 19.08
N LYS A 122 -16.83 -1.28 20.07
CA LYS A 122 -17.42 -1.98 21.21
C LYS A 122 -17.95 -0.94 22.19
N VAL A 123 -19.26 -0.93 22.40
CA VAL A 123 -19.94 -0.04 23.35
C VAL A 123 -20.54 -0.89 24.49
N SER A 124 -20.51 -0.37 25.71
CA SER A 124 -21.22 -0.98 26.84
C SER A 124 -22.73 -0.74 26.74
N ALA A 125 -23.53 -1.68 27.22
CA ALA A 125 -24.97 -1.46 27.32
C ALA A 125 -25.26 -0.37 28.35
N ARG A 126 -26.24 0.50 28.06
CA ARG A 126 -26.77 1.46 29.04
C ARG A 126 -27.69 0.73 30.00
N TRP A 127 -27.57 1.01 31.30
CA TRP A 127 -28.51 0.53 32.31
C TRP A 127 -29.89 1.16 32.06
N VAL A 128 -30.92 0.32 31.98
CA VAL A 128 -32.31 0.76 31.81
C VAL A 128 -33.06 0.45 33.10
N PRO A 129 -33.68 1.45 33.76
CA PRO A 129 -34.53 1.21 34.93
C PRO A 129 -35.66 0.24 34.60
N ARG A 130 -35.91 -0.72 35.48
CA ARG A 130 -37.02 -1.67 35.33
C ARG A 130 -38.34 -0.92 35.47
N GLN A 131 -39.20 -0.93 34.46
CA GLN A 131 -40.56 -0.42 34.61
C GLN A 131 -41.33 -1.34 35.54
N LEU A 132 -41.73 -0.79 36.69
CA LEU A 132 -42.64 -1.42 37.63
C LEU A 132 -44.04 -0.87 37.30
N THR A 133 -44.70 -1.46 36.31
CA THR A 133 -46.13 -1.21 36.09
C THR A 133 -46.91 -2.00 37.14
N VAL A 134 -47.74 -1.30 37.92
CA VAL A 134 -48.76 -1.85 38.81
C VAL A 134 -50.05 -1.99 38.03
#